data_AF-A0A1E7EKD8-F1
#
_entry.id   AF-A0A1E7EKD8-F1
#
_cell.length_a   1.000
_cell.length_b   1.000
_cell.length_c   1.000
_cell.angle_alpha   90.00
_cell.angle_beta   90.00
_cell.angle_gamma   90.00
#
_symmetry.space_group_name_H-M   'P 1'
#
loop_
_entity.id
_entity.type
_entity.pdbx_description
1 polymer ?
#
loop_
_entity_poly.entity_id
_entity_poly.type
_entity_poly.pdbx_seq_one_letter_code
_entity_poly.pdbx_strand_id
1 'polypeptide(L)'
;MIVVLSNNGRFIKLIRHTNNNSNNSNDDDDDDDDDDDDDDDCLIEKEVYVVDFITARDRIIELFWSDQEYDINKQQKKLQQQQQQQQQQEQQLKQQQQQQQEQQQEQQQQHRIADPNENDVLCGRGERINSHAGNVQFRDCIHIKKKEYVAPSTKNHEKAPIAAGIVNDIRTMDPPGRFLKKDNGTGLWFDIGNAEAIQKTCQALRD
;
A
#
# COMPACT_ATOMS: atom_id res chain seq x y z
N MET A 1 -0.86 -46.07 -8.10
CA MET A 1 -0.69 -47.34 -8.84
C MET A 1 -0.23 -48.43 -7.87
N ILE A 2 -0.73 -49.68 -7.99
CA ILE A 2 -0.28 -50.82 -7.16
C ILE A 2 0.37 -51.85 -8.08
N VAL A 3 1.59 -52.30 -7.74
CA VAL A 3 2.29 -53.34 -8.51
C VAL A 3 2.65 -54.50 -7.58
N VAL A 4 2.26 -55.72 -7.96
CA VAL A 4 2.50 -56.95 -7.18
C VAL A 4 3.45 -57.86 -7.95
N LEU A 5 4.56 -58.25 -7.31
CA LEU A 5 5.53 -59.20 -7.84
C LEU A 5 5.22 -60.62 -7.35
N SER A 6 5.09 -61.57 -8.28
CA SER A 6 5.03 -63.00 -7.97
C SER A 6 6.41 -63.65 -8.15
N ASN A 7 6.75 -64.60 -7.29
CA ASN A 7 8.03 -65.36 -7.31
C ASN A 7 8.32 -66.11 -8.63
N ASN A 8 7.37 -66.16 -9.56
CA ASN A 8 7.46 -66.90 -10.82
C ASN A 8 7.73 -66.00 -12.05
N GLY A 9 8.21 -64.77 -11.89
CA GLY A 9 8.51 -63.87 -13.03
C GLY A 9 7.23 -63.29 -13.69
N ARG A 10 6.23 -62.96 -12.88
CA ARG A 10 5.01 -62.27 -13.34
C ARG A 10 4.80 -61.02 -12.50
N PHE A 11 4.60 -59.88 -13.17
CA PHE A 11 4.19 -58.64 -12.50
C PHE A 11 2.85 -58.17 -13.05
N ILE A 12 2.00 -57.69 -12.15
CA ILE A 12 0.66 -57.17 -12.47
C ILE A 12 0.70 -55.67 -12.25
N LYS A 13 0.47 -54.89 -13.31
CA LYS A 13 0.30 -53.44 -13.26
C LYS A 13 -1.19 -53.14 -13.15
N LEU A 14 -1.60 -52.55 -12.04
CA LEU A 14 -2.98 -52.07 -11.84
C LEU A 14 -3.01 -50.56 -12.06
N ILE A 15 -3.68 -50.13 -13.14
CA ILE A 15 -3.85 -48.73 -13.48
C ILE A 15 -5.22 -48.29 -12.97
N ARG A 16 -5.26 -47.25 -12.14
CA ARG A 16 -6.50 -46.60 -11.70
C ARG A 16 -6.69 -45.38 -12.57
N HIS A 17 -7.74 -45.37 -13.38
CA HIS A 17 -8.14 -44.19 -14.13
C HIS A 17 -9.04 -43.32 -13.23
N THR A 18 -8.77 -42.02 -13.18
CA THR A 18 -9.75 -41.02 -12.73
C THR A 18 -10.39 -40.45 -13.97
N ASN A 19 -11.72 -40.50 -14.08
CA ASN A 19 -12.44 -39.94 -15.23
C ASN A 19 -12.26 -38.42 -15.23
N ASN A 20 -11.30 -37.91 -15.99
CA ASN A 20 -11.21 -36.48 -16.28
C ASN A 20 -12.28 -36.12 -17.31
N ASN A 21 -13.54 -36.05 -16.88
CA ASN A 21 -14.57 -35.31 -17.62
C ASN A 21 -14.60 -33.86 -17.13
N SER A 22 -13.48 -33.15 -17.27
CA SER A 22 -13.45 -31.69 -17.17
C SER A 22 -13.86 -31.13 -18.53
N ASN A 23 -15.15 -31.21 -18.85
CA ASN A 23 -15.71 -30.36 -19.87
C ASN A 23 -15.62 -28.91 -19.38
N ASN A 24 -14.97 -28.12 -20.22
CA ASN A 24 -14.72 -26.72 -20.07
C ASN A 24 -16.05 -25.97 -20.15
N SER A 25 -16.65 -25.66 -19.00
CA SER A 25 -17.75 -24.69 -18.89
C SER A 25 -17.27 -23.58 -17.98
N ASN A 26 -16.81 -22.49 -18.58
CA ASN A 26 -16.92 -21.20 -17.92
C ASN A 26 -18.41 -20.93 -17.87
N ASP A 27 -19.00 -20.86 -16.69
CA ASP A 27 -20.15 -20.01 -16.42
C ASP A 27 -20.16 -19.71 -14.93
N ASP A 28 -20.36 -18.42 -14.66
CA ASP A 28 -20.36 -17.77 -13.38
C ASP A 28 -21.56 -18.20 -12.51
N ASP A 29 -21.42 -17.91 -11.22
CA ASP A 29 -22.47 -17.65 -10.23
C ASP A 29 -23.10 -18.82 -9.42
N ASP A 30 -23.07 -18.54 -8.10
CA ASP A 30 -24.02 -18.86 -7.04
C ASP A 30 -24.01 -20.23 -6.32
N ASP A 31 -24.07 -20.07 -4.99
CA ASP A 31 -24.30 -21.03 -3.92
C ASP A 31 -25.35 -22.10 -4.25
N ASP A 32 -25.06 -23.37 -3.92
CA ASP A 32 -25.93 -24.20 -3.06
C ASP A 32 -25.28 -25.56 -2.78
N ASP A 33 -25.49 -26.03 -1.55
CA ASP A 33 -25.14 -27.34 -1.04
C ASP A 33 -25.82 -28.45 -1.87
N ASP A 34 -25.05 -29.31 -2.55
CA ASP A 34 -25.50 -30.63 -2.96
C ASP A 34 -24.40 -31.66 -2.69
N ASP A 35 -24.68 -32.52 -1.70
CA ASP A 35 -23.98 -33.77 -1.42
C ASP A 35 -24.22 -34.74 -2.59
N ASP A 36 -23.51 -34.54 -3.70
CA ASP A 36 -23.40 -35.56 -4.74
C ASP A 36 -22.30 -36.55 -4.32
N ASP A 37 -22.75 -37.65 -3.69
CA ASP A 37 -22.04 -38.93 -3.62
C ASP A 37 -21.84 -39.46 -5.06
N ASP A 38 -20.93 -38.83 -5.81
CA ASP A 38 -20.37 -39.39 -7.03
C ASP A 38 -19.54 -40.62 -6.62
N ASP A 39 -20.20 -41.79 -6.60
CA ASP A 39 -19.56 -43.09 -6.71
C ASP A 39 -18.81 -43.14 -8.06
N ASP A 40 -17.63 -42.53 -8.07
CA ASP A 40 -16.69 -42.46 -9.18
C ASP A 40 -16.21 -43.88 -9.47
N ASP A 41 -16.94 -44.59 -10.35
CA ASP A 41 -16.76 -45.99 -10.70
C ASP A 41 -15.34 -46.19 -11.27
N CYS A 42 -14.40 -46.49 -10.37
CA CYS A 42 -13.00 -46.64 -10.67
C CYS A 42 -12.78 -47.93 -11.46
N LEU A 43 -12.83 -47.84 -12.79
CA LEU A 43 -12.40 -48.91 -13.68
C LEU A 43 -10.91 -49.18 -13.47
N ILE A 44 -10.60 -50.32 -12.86
CA ILE A 44 -9.22 -50.80 -12.68
C ILE A 44 -8.88 -51.70 -13.88
N GLU A 45 -8.13 -51.17 -14.83
CA GLU A 45 -7.55 -51.99 -15.89
C GLU A 45 -6.33 -52.76 -15.36
N LYS A 46 -6.30 -54.06 -15.66
CA LYS A 46 -5.25 -54.98 -15.23
C LYS A 46 -4.39 -55.40 -16.41
N GLU A 47 -3.16 -54.90 -16.45
CA GLU A 47 -2.16 -55.36 -17.40
C GLU A 47 -1.27 -56.42 -16.73
N VAL A 48 -1.16 -57.61 -17.35
CA VAL A 48 -0.32 -58.71 -16.85
C VAL A 48 0.88 -58.87 -17.77
N TYR A 49 2.08 -58.75 -17.19
CA TYR A 49 3.33 -58.91 -17.92
C TYR A 49 4.11 -60.12 -17.36
N VAL A 50 4.62 -60.94 -18.28
CA VAL A 50 5.47 -62.10 -17.95
C VAL A 50 6.89 -61.79 -18.41
N VAL A 51 7.77 -61.49 -17.46
CA VAL A 51 9.18 -61.13 -17.70
C VAL A 51 10.03 -61.69 -16.56
N ASP A 52 11.34 -61.86 -16.76
CA ASP A 52 12.22 -62.31 -15.69
C ASP A 52 12.24 -61.33 -14.50
N PHE A 53 12.67 -61.82 -13.34
CA PHE A 53 12.64 -61.07 -12.09
C PHE A 53 13.42 -59.75 -12.14
N ILE A 54 14.55 -59.71 -12.86
CA ILE A 54 15.39 -58.53 -12.97
C ILE A 54 14.66 -57.47 -13.81
N THR A 55 14.12 -57.88 -14.96
CA THR A 55 13.31 -57.00 -15.82
C THR A 55 12.05 -56.49 -15.12
N ALA A 56 11.37 -57.33 -14.31
CA ALA A 56 10.20 -56.92 -13.54
C ALA A 56 10.56 -55.87 -12.46
N ARG A 57 11.65 -56.10 -11.72
CA ARG A 57 12.17 -55.18 -10.70
C ARG A 57 12.53 -53.83 -11.32
N ASP A 58 13.28 -53.83 -12.41
CA ASP A 58 13.77 -52.61 -13.03
C ASP A 58 12.61 -51.75 -13.58
N ARG A 59 11.58 -52.37 -14.16
CA ARG A 59 10.36 -51.67 -14.60
C ARG A 59 9.55 -51.07 -13.45
N ILE A 60 9.47 -51.74 -12.31
CA ILE A 60 8.77 -51.22 -11.12
C ILE A 60 9.51 -50.02 -10.54
N ILE A 61 10.83 -50.11 -10.52
CA ILE A 61 11.70 -49.02 -10.09
C ILE A 61 11.48 -47.81 -11.01
N GLU A 62 11.58 -47.96 -12.33
CA GLU A 62 11.34 -46.87 -13.30
C GLU A 62 9.97 -46.18 -13.11
N LEU A 63 8.91 -46.98 -12.93
CA LEU A 63 7.56 -46.48 -12.70
C LEU A 63 7.44 -45.68 -11.39
N PHE A 64 8.06 -46.16 -10.31
CA PHE A 64 8.03 -45.48 -9.01
C PHE A 64 8.81 -44.15 -9.04
N TRP A 65 9.98 -44.12 -9.69
CA TRP A 65 10.75 -42.88 -9.86
C TRP A 65 10.00 -41.86 -10.72
N SER A 66 9.29 -42.30 -11.76
CA SER A 66 8.46 -41.44 -12.61
C SER A 66 7.33 -40.76 -11.82
N ASP A 67 6.62 -41.50 -10.95
CA ASP A 67 5.55 -40.94 -10.11
C ASP A 67 6.11 -39.91 -9.11
N GLN A 68 7.26 -40.20 -8.48
CA GLN A 68 7.91 -39.29 -7.54
C GLN A 68 8.45 -38.01 -8.22
N GLU A 69 9.06 -38.14 -9.41
CA GLU A 69 9.57 -37.01 -10.20
C GLU A 69 8.42 -36.11 -10.69
N TYR A 70 7.28 -36.70 -11.07
CA TYR A 70 6.07 -35.95 -11.42
C TYR A 70 5.58 -35.07 -10.26
N ASP A 71 5.48 -35.63 -9.05
CA ASP A 71 5.04 -34.87 -7.86
C ASP A 71 6.01 -33.76 -7.50
N ILE A 72 7.32 -34.01 -7.57
CA ILE A 72 8.37 -33.00 -7.36
C ILE A 72 8.21 -31.86 -8.38
N ASN A 73 8.07 -32.19 -9.66
CA ASN A 73 7.91 -31.19 -10.73
C ASN A 73 6.61 -30.39 -10.57
N LYS A 74 5.51 -31.04 -10.15
CA LYS A 74 4.23 -30.38 -9.85
C LYS A 74 4.38 -29.39 -8.68
N GLN A 75 5.06 -29.78 -7.61
CA GLN A 75 5.34 -28.91 -6.47
C GLN A 75 6.25 -27.73 -6.84
N GLN A 76 7.32 -27.98 -7.62
CA GLN A 76 8.22 -26.95 -8.10
C GLN A 76 7.48 -25.93 -8.97
N LYS A 77 6.61 -26.38 -9.87
CA LYS A 77 5.80 -25.50 -10.73
C LYS A 77 4.83 -24.64 -9.91
N LYS A 78 4.19 -25.22 -8.88
CA LYS A 78 3.31 -24.49 -7.96
C LYS A 78 4.09 -23.42 -7.17
N LEU A 79 5.26 -23.77 -6.65
CA LEU A 79 6.13 -22.84 -5.93
C LEU A 79 6.61 -21.69 -6.84
N GLN A 80 7.01 -22.00 -8.07
CA GLN A 80 7.42 -21.00 -9.05
C GLN A 80 6.29 -20.03 -9.39
N GLN A 81 5.06 -20.54 -9.57
CA GLN A 81 3.89 -19.71 -9.81
C GLN A 81 3.59 -18.79 -8.61
N GLN A 82 3.69 -19.30 -7.38
CA GLN A 82 3.50 -18.51 -6.17
C GLN A 82 4.54 -17.39 -6.04
N GLN A 83 5.82 -17.69 -6.32
CA GLN A 83 6.89 -16.68 -6.32
C GLN A 83 6.65 -15.60 -7.38
N GLN A 84 6.18 -15.99 -8.56
CA GLN A 84 5.88 -15.03 -9.63
C GLN A 84 4.71 -14.11 -9.26
N GLN A 85 3.66 -14.65 -8.64
CA GLN A 85 2.54 -13.84 -8.12
C GLN A 85 3.00 -12.88 -7.02
N GLN A 86 3.86 -13.33 -6.10
CA GLN A 86 4.39 -12.49 -5.05
C GLN A 86 5.24 -11.33 -5.60
N GLN A 87 6.10 -11.61 -6.59
CA GLN A 87 6.90 -10.58 -7.27
C GLN A 87 6.03 -9.55 -7.98
N GLN A 88 4.94 -9.98 -8.64
CA GLN A 88 3.99 -9.07 -9.28
C GLN A 88 3.28 -8.18 -8.26
N GLN A 89 2.85 -8.72 -7.12
CA GLN A 89 2.24 -7.95 -6.03
C GLN A 89 3.21 -6.92 -5.45
N GLU A 90 4.48 -7.30 -5.22
CA GLU A 90 5.51 -6.38 -4.72
C GLU A 90 5.79 -5.24 -5.71
N GLN A 91 5.86 -5.54 -7.01
CA GLN A 91 6.03 -4.53 -8.05
C GLN A 91 4.85 -3.55 -8.09
N GLN A 92 3.61 -4.05 -8.00
CA GLN A 92 2.41 -3.21 -7.95
C GLN A 92 2.42 -2.30 -6.72
N LEU A 93 2.74 -2.84 -5.54
CA LEU A 93 2.81 -2.06 -4.30
C LEU A 93 3.86 -0.96 -4.40
N LYS A 94 5.04 -1.27 -4.95
CA LYS A 94 6.13 -0.31 -5.14
C LYS A 94 5.73 0.80 -6.11
N GLN A 95 5.04 0.45 -7.19
CA GLN A 95 4.54 1.43 -8.16
C GLN A 95 3.47 2.33 -7.53
N GLN A 96 2.57 1.77 -6.73
CA GLN A 96 1.55 2.54 -6.02
C GLN A 96 2.18 3.52 -5.00
N GLN A 97 3.18 3.07 -4.24
CA GLN A 97 3.92 3.94 -3.32
C GLN A 97 4.64 5.07 -4.04
N GLN A 98 5.26 4.80 -5.19
CA GLN A 98 5.93 5.82 -6.00
C GLN A 98 4.93 6.87 -6.51
N GLN A 99 3.78 6.43 -7.04
CA GLN A 99 2.73 7.35 -7.50
C GLN A 99 2.20 8.23 -6.36
N GLN A 100 2.01 7.68 -5.16
CA GLN A 100 1.62 8.46 -3.99
C GLN A 100 2.68 9.52 -3.61
N GLN A 101 3.96 9.18 -3.68
CA GLN A 101 5.04 10.13 -3.40
C GLN A 101 5.10 11.26 -4.45
N GLU A 102 4.96 10.93 -5.74
CA GLU A 102 4.96 11.90 -6.83
C GLU A 102 3.77 12.87 -6.69
N GLN A 103 2.56 12.37 -6.42
CA GLN A 103 1.39 13.21 -6.17
C GLN A 103 1.58 14.15 -4.96
N GLN A 104 2.17 13.67 -3.87
CA GLN A 104 2.47 14.52 -2.71
C GLN A 104 3.50 15.61 -3.06
N GLN A 105 4.50 15.31 -3.87
CA GLN A 105 5.49 16.30 -4.31
C GLN A 105 4.87 17.33 -5.26
N GLU A 106 4.01 16.93 -6.19
CA GLU A 106 3.30 17.85 -7.09
C GLU A 106 2.38 18.81 -6.32
N GLN A 107 1.63 18.29 -5.34
CA GLN A 107 0.80 19.14 -4.46
C GLN A 107 1.63 20.19 -3.71
N GLN A 108 2.83 19.83 -3.26
CA GLN A 108 3.76 20.78 -2.63
C GLN A 108 4.30 21.81 -3.63
N GLN A 109 4.52 21.44 -4.90
CA GLN A 109 5.01 22.35 -5.93
C GLN A 109 3.95 23.37 -6.37
N GLN A 110 2.67 22.97 -6.44
CA GLN A 110 1.58 23.89 -6.82
C GLN A 110 1.35 25.04 -5.84
N HIS A 111 1.88 24.95 -4.61
CA HIS A 111 1.78 25.99 -3.58
C HIS A 111 3.03 26.88 -3.47
N ARG A 112 3.97 26.78 -4.43
CA ARG A 112 5.15 27.65 -4.44
C ARG A 112 4.80 29.02 -5.00
N ILE A 113 5.04 30.04 -4.19
CA ILE A 113 4.72 31.44 -4.45
C ILE A 113 6.04 32.16 -4.75
N ALA A 114 6.14 32.75 -5.93
CA ALA A 114 7.30 33.55 -6.31
C ALA A 114 7.31 34.90 -5.55
N ASP A 115 6.20 35.62 -5.63
CA ASP A 115 6.04 36.96 -5.06
C ASP A 115 4.91 36.97 -4.02
N PRO A 116 5.24 37.19 -2.73
CA PRO A 116 4.25 37.43 -1.69
C PRO A 116 3.42 38.69 -1.98
N ASN A 117 2.13 38.65 -1.62
CA ASN A 117 1.26 39.81 -1.63
C ASN A 117 1.43 40.63 -0.33
N GLU A 118 0.79 41.79 -0.26
CA GLU A 118 0.92 42.71 0.88
C GLU A 118 0.35 42.17 2.20
N ASN A 119 -0.65 41.29 2.15
CA ASN A 119 -1.29 40.69 3.32
C ASN A 119 -0.61 39.38 3.77
N ASP A 120 0.39 38.90 3.03
CA ASP A 120 1.14 37.69 3.38
C ASP A 120 2.06 37.94 4.59
N VAL A 121 2.02 37.02 5.55
CA VAL A 121 2.86 37.02 6.75
C VAL A 121 4.12 36.21 6.48
N LEU A 122 5.24 36.88 6.33
CA LEU A 122 6.53 36.27 6.04
C LEU A 122 7.19 35.72 7.31
N CYS A 123 7.43 34.42 7.33
CA CYS A 123 8.11 33.72 8.41
C CYS A 123 9.63 33.77 8.22
N GLY A 124 10.33 34.40 9.17
CA GLY A 124 11.78 34.46 9.17
C GLY A 124 12.31 35.51 10.14
N ARG A 125 13.59 35.84 10.00
CA ARG A 125 14.27 36.91 10.76
C ARG A 125 14.88 37.93 9.78
N GLY A 126 15.00 39.17 10.22
CA GLY A 126 15.67 40.24 9.49
C GLY A 126 14.76 41.43 9.19
N GLU A 127 15.37 42.59 8.96
CA GLU A 127 14.67 43.88 8.84
C GLU A 127 13.64 43.89 7.73
N ARG A 128 14.00 43.42 6.53
CA ARG A 128 13.09 43.37 5.38
C ARG A 128 11.85 42.50 5.62
N ILE A 129 12.00 41.40 6.36
CA ILE A 129 10.87 40.53 6.74
C ILE A 129 10.03 41.24 7.79
N ASN A 130 10.68 41.90 8.75
CA ASN A 130 10.01 42.62 9.83
C ASN A 130 9.19 43.82 9.33
N SER A 131 9.66 44.50 8.27
CA SER A 131 9.03 45.66 7.67
C SER A 131 7.97 45.32 6.61
N HIS A 132 7.74 44.04 6.30
CA HIS A 132 6.72 43.63 5.33
C HIS A 132 5.33 44.03 5.80
N ALA A 133 4.47 44.53 4.90
CA ALA A 133 3.14 45.04 5.23
C ALA A 133 2.31 44.03 6.04
N GLY A 134 2.23 42.79 5.59
CA GLY A 134 1.51 41.73 6.29
C GLY A 134 2.10 41.39 7.66
N ASN A 135 3.41 41.56 7.86
CA ASN A 135 4.04 41.38 9.19
C ASN A 135 3.74 42.54 10.13
N VAL A 136 3.58 43.77 9.61
CA VAL A 136 3.12 44.93 10.39
C VAL A 136 1.68 44.70 10.85
N GLN A 137 0.78 44.41 9.90
CA GLN A 137 -0.62 44.11 10.18
C GLN A 137 -0.77 42.94 11.17
N PHE A 138 -0.01 41.87 10.99
CA PHE A 138 0.00 40.74 11.90
C PHE A 138 0.35 41.15 13.34
N ARG A 139 1.37 41.99 13.53
CA ARG A 139 1.71 42.51 14.88
C ARG A 139 0.60 43.36 15.48
N ASP A 140 -0.10 44.14 14.65
CA ASP A 140 -1.24 44.94 15.11
C ASP A 140 -2.39 44.04 15.58
N CYS A 141 -2.72 42.98 14.82
CA CYS A 141 -3.68 41.95 15.24
C CYS A 141 -3.27 41.26 16.54
N ILE A 142 -1.98 40.90 16.68
CA ILE A 142 -1.43 40.37 17.93
C ILE A 142 -1.65 41.35 19.07
N HIS A 143 -1.33 42.64 18.90
CA HIS A 143 -1.44 43.65 19.95
C HIS A 143 -2.88 43.80 20.45
N ILE A 144 -3.86 43.79 19.55
CA ILE A 144 -5.29 43.87 19.87
C ILE A 144 -5.73 42.68 20.74
N LYS A 145 -5.29 41.46 20.39
CA LYS A 145 -5.72 40.23 21.07
C LYS A 145 -4.83 39.83 22.25
N LYS A 146 -3.65 40.44 22.41
CA LYS A 146 -2.68 40.10 23.47
C LYS A 146 -3.29 40.21 24.86
N LYS A 147 -4.06 41.27 25.13
CA LYS A 147 -4.72 41.48 26.44
C LYS A 147 -5.68 40.35 26.80
N GLU A 148 -6.47 39.89 25.83
CA GLU A 148 -7.40 38.76 25.98
C GLU A 148 -6.63 37.46 26.23
N TYR A 149 -5.55 37.23 25.49
CA TYR A 149 -4.74 36.01 25.60
C TYR A 149 -4.00 35.85 26.93
N VAL A 150 -3.48 36.95 27.49
CA VAL A 150 -2.69 36.95 28.75
C VAL A 150 -3.53 37.17 30.00
N ALA A 151 -4.84 37.41 29.87
CA ALA A 151 -5.71 37.67 31.01
C ALA A 151 -5.71 36.48 32.00
N PRO A 152 -5.72 36.73 33.33
CA PRO A 152 -5.76 35.65 34.33
C PRO A 152 -6.99 34.74 34.22
N SER A 153 -8.07 35.24 33.62
CA SER A 153 -9.31 34.49 33.35
C SER A 153 -9.16 33.49 32.21
N THR A 154 -8.22 33.71 31.29
CA THR A 154 -8.09 32.94 30.04
C THR A 154 -7.36 31.63 30.29
N LYS A 155 -8.08 30.52 30.10
CA LYS A 155 -7.55 29.18 30.35
C LYS A 155 -6.71 28.69 29.17
N ASN A 156 -5.86 27.70 29.41
CA ASN A 156 -4.94 27.18 28.38
C ASN A 156 -5.65 26.66 27.12
N HIS A 157 -6.86 26.10 27.24
CA HIS A 157 -7.61 25.62 26.08
C HIS A 157 -8.27 26.74 25.26
N GLU A 158 -8.45 27.93 25.84
CA GLU A 158 -9.03 29.10 25.16
C GLU A 158 -7.97 29.88 24.35
N LYS A 159 -6.69 29.67 24.65
CA LYS A 159 -5.55 30.31 23.98
C LYS A 159 -5.40 29.91 22.51
N ALA A 160 -5.62 28.63 22.19
CA ALA A 160 -5.52 28.15 20.81
C ALA A 160 -6.63 28.73 19.89
N PRO A 161 -7.91 28.77 20.31
CA PRO A 161 -8.96 29.49 19.58
C PRO A 161 -8.66 30.97 19.32
N ILE A 162 -8.08 31.70 20.29
CA ILE A 162 -7.70 33.11 20.10
C ILE A 162 -6.67 33.25 18.98
N ALA A 163 -5.64 32.40 18.97
CA ALA A 163 -4.62 32.39 17.93
C ALA A 163 -5.21 31.96 16.56
N ALA A 164 -6.10 30.96 16.55
CA ALA A 164 -6.79 30.53 15.34
C ALA A 164 -7.68 31.63 14.75
N GLY A 165 -8.32 32.44 15.59
CA GLY A 165 -9.08 33.62 15.16
C GLY A 165 -8.21 34.60 14.39
N ILE A 166 -7.03 34.94 14.91
CA ILE A 166 -6.09 35.85 14.22
C ILE A 166 -5.63 35.28 12.87
N VAL A 167 -5.32 33.97 12.82
CA VAL A 167 -4.93 33.32 11.56
C VAL A 167 -6.08 33.38 10.55
N ASN A 168 -7.31 33.15 11.00
CA ASN A 168 -8.49 33.26 10.16
C ASN A 168 -8.67 34.69 9.64
N ASP A 169 -8.55 35.70 10.50
CA ASP A 169 -8.69 37.11 10.13
C ASP A 169 -7.72 37.49 9.00
N ILE A 170 -6.45 37.10 9.10
CA ILE A 170 -5.44 37.28 8.04
C ILE A 170 -5.83 36.55 6.74
N ARG A 171 -6.27 35.29 6.85
CA ARG A 171 -6.63 34.46 5.69
C ARG A 171 -7.88 34.93 4.96
N THR A 172 -8.79 35.63 5.64
CA THR A 172 -10.02 36.18 5.07
C THR A 172 -9.90 37.60 4.54
N MET A 173 -8.69 38.19 4.57
CA MET A 173 -8.43 39.50 3.95
C MET A 173 -8.63 39.46 2.43
N ASP A 174 -8.69 40.64 1.81
CA ASP A 174 -8.73 40.80 0.36
C ASP A 174 -7.56 41.69 -0.11
N PRO A 175 -6.56 41.15 -0.84
CA PRO A 175 -6.37 39.72 -1.18
C PRO A 175 -6.11 38.85 0.06
N PRO A 176 -6.37 37.52 -0.01
CA PRO A 176 -6.18 36.63 1.13
C PRO A 176 -4.70 36.59 1.57
N GLY A 177 -4.48 36.79 2.86
CA GLY A 177 -3.16 36.66 3.47
C GLY A 177 -2.80 35.19 3.72
N ARG A 178 -1.53 34.84 3.54
CA ARG A 178 -1.00 33.50 3.83
C ARG A 178 0.17 33.60 4.79
N PHE A 179 0.49 32.50 5.46
CA PHE A 179 1.66 32.43 6.32
C PHE A 179 2.79 31.75 5.55
N LEU A 180 3.72 32.55 5.05
CA LEU A 180 4.70 32.09 4.09
C LEU A 180 6.05 31.80 4.73
N LYS A 181 6.67 30.68 4.34
CA LYS A 181 8.05 30.36 4.68
C LYS A 181 8.86 30.25 3.41
N LYS A 182 10.08 30.79 3.44
CA LYS A 182 11.00 30.72 2.31
C LYS A 182 11.71 29.38 2.30
N ASP A 183 11.65 28.67 1.18
CA ASP A 183 12.48 27.51 0.93
C ASP A 183 13.89 27.95 0.56
N ASN A 184 14.90 27.49 1.32
CA ASN A 184 16.28 27.87 1.11
C ASN A 184 16.89 27.23 -0.16
N GLY A 185 16.35 26.09 -0.61
CA GLY A 185 16.86 25.41 -1.80
C GLY A 185 16.43 26.11 -3.09
N THR A 186 15.14 26.43 -3.19
CA THR A 186 14.56 27.04 -4.41
C THR A 186 14.45 28.56 -4.37
N GLY A 187 14.50 29.16 -3.18
CA GLY A 187 14.26 30.59 -2.98
C GLY A 187 12.80 31.01 -3.07
N LEU A 188 11.87 30.08 -3.29
CA LEU A 188 10.43 30.32 -3.40
C LEU A 188 9.75 30.27 -2.02
N TRP A 189 8.58 30.88 -1.92
CA TRP A 189 7.75 30.86 -0.71
C TRP A 189 6.72 29.74 -0.77
N PHE A 190 6.29 29.23 0.38
CA PHE A 190 5.18 28.29 0.47
C PHE A 190 4.34 28.60 1.72
N ASP A 191 3.03 28.35 1.64
CA ASP A 191 2.14 28.45 2.80
C ASP A 191 2.44 27.32 3.79
N ILE A 192 2.72 27.67 5.04
CA ILE A 192 3.00 26.72 6.13
C ILE A 192 1.73 26.02 6.66
N GLY A 193 0.56 26.44 6.18
CA GLY A 193 -0.73 25.88 6.57
C GLY A 193 -1.22 26.37 7.94
N ASN A 194 -2.40 25.92 8.33
CA ASN A 194 -3.09 26.43 9.53
C ASN A 194 -2.38 26.05 10.84
N ALA A 195 -1.91 24.80 10.96
CA ALA A 195 -1.32 24.31 12.20
C ALA A 195 -0.04 25.10 12.57
N GLU A 196 0.88 25.26 11.63
CA GLU A 196 2.11 26.03 11.86
C GLU A 196 1.82 27.54 12.03
N ALA A 197 0.85 28.09 11.28
CA ALA A 197 0.43 29.48 11.43
C ALA A 197 -0.12 29.78 12.84
N ILE A 198 -0.94 28.88 13.38
CA ILE A 198 -1.47 28.98 14.75
C ILE A 198 -0.32 28.92 15.75
N GLN A 199 0.62 27.98 15.60
CA GLN A 199 1.77 27.87 16.50
C GLN A 199 2.63 29.13 16.49
N LYS A 200 2.90 29.70 15.31
CA LYS A 200 3.60 30.98 15.15
C LYS A 200 2.86 32.12 15.85
N THR A 201 1.54 32.16 15.72
CA THR A 201 0.68 33.16 16.36
C THR A 201 0.68 33.02 17.88
N CYS A 202 0.57 31.79 18.40
CA CYS A 202 0.72 31.50 19.82
C CYS A 202 2.09 31.93 20.37
N GLN A 203 3.17 31.77 19.60
CA GLN A 203 4.50 32.26 19.99
C GLN A 203 4.51 33.79 20.05
N ALA A 204 4.01 34.47 19.01
CA ALA A 204 3.97 35.93 18.97
C ALA A 204 3.07 36.56 20.05
N LEU A 205 2.03 35.87 20.51
CA LEU A 205 1.20 36.32 21.63
C LEU A 205 1.90 36.22 22.99
N ARG A 206 2.90 35.34 23.12
CA ARG A 206 3.70 35.18 24.35
C ARG A 206 4.81 36.21 24.46
N ASP A 207 5.41 36.59 23.33
CA ASP A 207 6.48 37.58 23.24
C ASP A 207 5.88 39.00 23.29
#